data_AF-T1AI79-F1
#
_entry.id   AF-T1AI79-F1
#
_cell.length_a   1.000
_cell.length_b   1.000
_cell.length_c   1.000
_cell.angle_alpha   90.00
_cell.angle_beta   90.00
_cell.angle_gamma   90.00
#
_symmetry.space_group_name_H-M   'P 1'
#
loop_
_entity.id
_entity.type
_entity.pdbx_description
1 polymer ?
#
loop_
_entity_poly.entity_id
_entity_poly.type
_entity_poly.pdbx_seq_one_letter_code
_entity_poly.pdbx_strand_id
1 'polypeptide(L)'
;MNAYIPPSAVQYFPVSLPFLLILAALLALMGVLVGLRLLRYASESMQVSEQALIMILGLSLLGSYINIPVARLPAHRIFTADEIRFFGITYVIPMIRETRGTIIAVNVGGAVIPVVLSLYLLVKHRLYALAAIATTCVAVVADWLAHPVPGFGIALPIFVPASVTAIIALALTRRRAAPLAYIS
;
A
#
# COMPACT_ATOMS: atom_id res chain seq x y z
N MET A 1 -18.32 -30.86 38.19
CA MET A 1 -17.16 -30.00 38.50
C MET A 1 -16.84 -29.23 37.23
N ASN A 2 -17.14 -27.93 37.22
CA ASN A 2 -17.16 -27.11 36.00
C ASN A 2 -15.73 -26.87 35.46
N ALA A 3 -15.54 -27.14 34.18
CA ALA A 3 -14.34 -26.74 33.46
C ALA A 3 -14.31 -25.22 33.33
N TYR A 4 -13.30 -24.59 33.91
CA TYR A 4 -13.01 -23.17 33.70
C TYR A 4 -12.51 -22.99 32.27
N ILE A 5 -13.39 -22.55 31.37
CA ILE A 5 -13.03 -22.10 30.03
C ILE A 5 -12.62 -20.62 30.18
N PRO A 6 -11.35 -20.24 30.00
CA PRO A 6 -11.00 -18.83 30.01
C PRO A 6 -11.71 -18.13 28.84
N PRO A 7 -12.20 -16.90 29.01
CA PRO A 7 -12.84 -16.18 27.91
C PRO A 7 -11.84 -15.95 26.78
N SER A 8 -11.93 -16.76 25.73
CA SER A 8 -11.32 -16.52 24.43
C SER A 8 -12.10 -15.42 23.71
N ALA A 9 -11.95 -14.19 24.18
CA ALA A 9 -12.53 -13.02 23.52
C ALA A 9 -11.65 -11.80 23.76
N VAL A 10 -10.35 -11.92 23.48
CA VAL A 10 -9.58 -10.73 23.11
C VAL A 10 -9.99 -10.43 21.67
N GLN A 11 -11.09 -9.70 21.53
CA GLN A 11 -11.37 -8.93 20.32
C GLN A 11 -10.22 -7.92 20.23
N TYR A 12 -9.08 -8.34 19.69
CA TYR A 12 -8.02 -7.43 19.31
C TYR A 12 -8.66 -6.54 18.25
N PHE A 13 -8.95 -5.29 18.61
CA PHE A 13 -9.09 -4.28 17.58
C PHE A 13 -7.74 -4.31 16.86
N PRO A 14 -7.67 -4.74 15.58
CA PRO A 14 -6.41 -5.10 14.92
C PRO A 14 -5.51 -3.87 14.66
N VAL A 15 -5.90 -2.73 15.20
CA VAL A 15 -5.26 -1.43 15.06
C VAL A 15 -5.03 -0.91 16.48
N SER A 16 -3.78 -0.89 16.93
CA SER A 16 -3.44 -0.33 18.25
C SER A 16 -3.80 1.16 18.32
N LEU A 17 -4.04 1.68 19.53
CA LEU A 17 -4.38 3.09 19.75
C LEU A 17 -3.44 4.06 19.00
N PRO A 18 -2.10 3.86 18.96
CA PRO A 18 -1.21 4.68 18.14
C PRO A 18 -1.59 4.75 16.66
N PHE A 19 -1.96 3.63 16.03
CA PHE A 19 -2.38 3.62 14.62
C PHE A 19 -3.72 4.34 14.42
N LEU A 20 -4.65 4.22 15.38
CA LEU A 20 -5.90 4.98 15.33
C LEU A 20 -5.67 6.48 15.46
N LEU A 21 -4.75 6.91 16.33
CA LEU A 21 -4.37 8.32 16.47
C LEU A 21 -3.70 8.85 15.22
N ILE A 22 -2.81 8.06 14.58
CA ILE A 22 -2.20 8.42 13.30
C ILE A 22 -3.28 8.57 12.23
N LEU A 23 -4.20 7.61 12.11
CA LEU A 23 -5.30 7.69 11.17
C LEU A 23 -6.18 8.93 11.42
N ALA A 24 -6.54 9.20 12.66
CA ALA A 24 -7.32 10.37 13.05
C ALA A 24 -6.59 11.67 12.70
N ALA A 25 -5.27 11.74 12.95
CA ALA A 25 -4.44 12.88 12.58
C ALA A 25 -4.38 13.08 11.06
N LEU A 26 -4.24 12.00 10.28
CA LEU A 26 -4.27 12.05 8.81
C LEU A 26 -5.62 12.51 8.27
N LEU A 27 -6.72 12.05 8.86
CA LEU A 27 -8.08 12.50 8.49
C LEU A 27 -8.31 13.97 8.86
N ALA A 28 -7.84 14.40 10.04
CA ALA A 28 -7.90 15.80 10.45
C ALA A 28 -7.06 16.70 9.54
N LEU A 29 -5.84 16.28 9.20
CA LEU A 29 -4.99 16.94 8.22
C LEU A 29 -5.71 17.05 6.88
N MET A 30 -6.36 15.98 6.41
CA MET A 30 -7.14 16.02 5.18
C MET A 30 -8.27 17.05 5.25
N GLY A 31 -8.99 17.13 6.38
CA GLY A 31 -10.00 18.17 6.62
C GLY A 31 -9.43 19.60 6.57
N VAL A 32 -8.24 19.81 7.13
CA VAL A 32 -7.52 21.10 7.04
C VAL A 32 -7.15 21.41 5.59
N LEU A 33 -6.61 20.45 4.84
CA LEU A 33 -6.25 20.63 3.43
C LEU A 33 -7.46 21.00 2.55
N VAL A 34 -8.63 20.41 2.85
CA VAL A 34 -9.91 20.78 2.23
C VAL A 34 -10.25 22.24 2.57
N GLY A 35 -10.22 22.60 3.86
CA GLY A 35 -10.53 23.96 4.33
C GLY A 35 -9.62 25.04 3.74
N LEU A 36 -8.34 24.70 3.53
CA LEU A 36 -7.35 25.58 2.89
C LEU A 36 -7.45 25.62 1.35
N ARG A 37 -8.42 24.93 0.74
CA ARG A 37 -8.62 24.84 -0.72
C ARG A 37 -7.41 24.26 -1.47
N LEU A 38 -6.54 23.51 -0.80
CA LEU A 38 -5.43 22.81 -1.46
C LEU A 38 -5.95 21.68 -2.36
N LEU A 39 -7.05 21.02 -1.96
CA LEU A 39 -7.71 20.06 -2.83
C LEU A 39 -8.30 20.70 -4.08
N ARG A 40 -8.81 21.93 -3.99
CA ARG A 40 -9.27 22.68 -5.15
C ARG A 40 -8.12 22.97 -6.11
N TYR A 41 -6.95 23.37 -5.60
CA TYR A 41 -5.76 23.55 -6.43
C TYR A 41 -5.31 22.24 -7.11
N ALA A 42 -5.28 21.13 -6.36
CA ALA A 42 -4.98 19.81 -6.92
C ALA A 42 -6.00 19.41 -8.00
N SER A 43 -7.29 19.61 -7.73
CA SER A 43 -8.40 19.42 -8.66
C SER A 43 -8.23 20.22 -9.95
N GLU A 44 -7.96 21.53 -9.85
CA GLU A 44 -7.76 22.42 -11.02
C GLU A 44 -6.52 22.02 -11.83
N SER A 45 -5.40 21.70 -11.17
CA SER A 45 -4.17 21.29 -11.84
C SER A 45 -4.29 19.93 -12.57
N MET A 46 -5.07 18.99 -12.02
CA MET A 46 -5.38 17.70 -12.66
C MET A 46 -6.59 17.78 -13.61
N GLN A 47 -7.31 18.91 -13.60
CA GLN A 47 -8.58 19.16 -14.28
C GLN A 47 -9.71 18.20 -13.88
N VAL A 48 -9.64 17.57 -12.71
CA VAL A 48 -10.69 16.70 -12.16
C VAL A 48 -11.55 17.55 -11.23
N SER A 49 -12.88 17.42 -11.24
CA SER A 49 -13.71 18.22 -10.32
C SER A 49 -13.40 17.89 -8.86
N GLU A 50 -13.46 18.89 -7.98
CA GLU A 50 -13.17 18.72 -6.55
C GLU A 50 -14.06 17.66 -5.90
N GLN A 51 -15.35 17.67 -6.24
CA GLN A 51 -16.32 16.66 -5.79
C GLN A 51 -15.91 15.24 -6.24
N ALA A 52 -15.47 15.07 -7.48
CA ALA A 52 -15.00 13.77 -7.96
C ALA A 52 -13.74 13.33 -7.22
N LEU A 53 -12.80 14.24 -6.95
CA LEU A 53 -11.59 13.93 -6.19
C LEU A 53 -11.92 13.47 -4.76
N ILE A 54 -12.85 14.16 -4.08
CA ILE A 54 -13.34 13.77 -2.74
C ILE A 54 -14.01 12.39 -2.78
N MET A 55 -14.87 12.14 -3.78
CA MET A 55 -15.49 10.83 -3.93
C MET A 55 -14.47 9.73 -4.19
N ILE A 56 -13.46 9.97 -5.04
CA ILE A 56 -12.39 9.02 -5.31
C ILE A 56 -11.59 8.73 -4.04
N LEU A 57 -11.23 9.75 -3.25
CA LEU A 57 -10.54 9.56 -1.97
C LEU A 57 -11.39 8.75 -0.98
N GLY A 58 -12.69 9.04 -0.87
CA GLY A 58 -13.61 8.29 -0.03
C GLY A 58 -13.78 6.83 -0.47
N LEU A 59 -13.94 6.60 -1.77
CA LEU A 59 -14.02 5.26 -2.35
C LEU A 59 -12.69 4.51 -2.22
N SER A 60 -11.56 5.17 -2.31
CA SER A 60 -10.25 4.58 -2.05
C SER A 60 -10.13 4.13 -0.59
N LEU A 61 -10.57 4.94 0.36
CA LEU A 61 -10.54 4.56 1.77
C LEU A 61 -11.48 3.37 2.06
N LEU A 62 -12.73 3.43 1.61
CA LEU A 62 -13.71 2.35 1.81
C LEU A 62 -13.32 1.08 1.05
N GLY A 63 -12.86 1.22 -0.19
CA GLY A 63 -12.40 0.13 -1.04
C GLY A 63 -11.10 -0.52 -0.56
N SER A 64 -10.36 0.11 0.36
CA SER A 64 -9.13 -0.46 0.92
C SER A 64 -9.38 -1.76 1.71
N TYR A 65 -10.61 -1.98 2.18
CA TYR A 65 -11.01 -3.23 2.83
C TYR A 65 -11.21 -4.39 1.85
N ILE A 66 -11.26 -4.13 0.54
CA ILE A 66 -11.55 -5.12 -0.49
C ILE A 66 -10.25 -5.52 -1.18
N ASN A 67 -9.91 -6.82 -1.10
CA ASN A 67 -8.74 -7.41 -1.74
C ASN A 67 -9.18 -8.47 -2.76
N ILE A 68 -8.80 -8.30 -4.03
CA ILE A 68 -9.15 -9.20 -5.12
C ILE A 68 -8.00 -10.20 -5.30
N PRO A 69 -8.18 -11.51 -5.05
CA PRO A 69 -7.12 -12.49 -5.24
C PRO A 69 -6.82 -12.65 -6.74
N VAL A 70 -5.55 -12.55 -7.11
CA VAL A 70 -5.08 -12.64 -8.52
C VAL A 70 -4.19 -13.85 -8.77
N ALA A 71 -3.47 -14.34 -7.76
CA ALA A 71 -2.63 -15.53 -7.88
C ALA A 71 -2.45 -16.25 -6.55
N ARG A 72 -2.08 -17.53 -6.61
CA ARG A 72 -1.74 -18.36 -5.44
C ARG A 72 -0.37 -18.97 -5.64
N LEU A 73 0.54 -18.71 -4.71
CA LEU A 73 1.84 -19.34 -4.65
C LEU A 73 1.75 -20.58 -3.76
N PRO A 74 2.33 -21.72 -4.18
CA PRO A 74 2.26 -22.96 -3.43
C PRO A 74 2.96 -22.85 -2.07
N ALA A 75 2.49 -23.66 -1.13
CA ALA A 75 3.14 -23.87 0.15
C ALA A 75 4.56 -24.39 -0.06
N HIS A 76 5.55 -23.75 0.55
CA HIS A 76 6.92 -24.25 0.60
C HIS A 76 7.14 -24.92 1.95
N ARG A 77 7.86 -26.05 1.94
CA ARG A 77 8.30 -26.73 3.16
C ARG A 77 9.56 -26.03 3.65
N ILE A 78 9.50 -25.47 4.85
CA ILE A 78 10.68 -24.91 5.50
C ILE A 78 11.16 -25.96 6.51
N PHE A 79 12.43 -26.33 6.42
CA PHE A 79 13.09 -27.13 7.44
C PHE A 79 13.53 -26.18 8.55
N THR A 80 12.86 -26.24 9.70
CA THR A 80 13.28 -25.51 10.90
C THR A 80 13.99 -26.48 11.82
N ALA A 81 15.19 -26.12 12.26
CA ALA A 81 15.89 -26.82 13.33
C ALA A 81 15.17 -26.49 14.65
N ASP A 82 14.53 -27.50 15.25
CA ASP A 82 13.96 -27.36 16.59
C ASP A 82 14.89 -28.06 17.59
N GLU A 83 15.15 -27.41 18.71
CA GLU A 83 16.02 -27.94 19.76
C GLU A 83 15.15 -28.60 20.84
N ILE A 84 15.24 -29.92 20.95
CA ILE A 84 14.57 -30.66 22.02
C ILE A 84 15.63 -31.10 23.02
N ARG A 85 15.43 -30.76 24.30
CA ARG A 85 16.30 -31.20 25.38
C ARG A 85 15.76 -32.47 26.03
N PHE A 86 16.49 -33.57 25.93
CA PHE A 86 16.12 -34.87 26.52
C PHE A 86 17.30 -35.42 27.34
N PHE A 87 17.06 -35.78 28.60
CA PHE A 87 18.11 -36.16 29.57
C PHE A 87 19.31 -35.19 29.67
N GLY A 88 19.08 -33.87 29.53
CA GLY A 88 20.14 -32.87 29.62
C GLY A 88 21.00 -32.72 28.35
N ILE A 89 20.70 -33.47 27.28
CA ILE A 89 21.34 -33.35 25.97
C ILE A 89 20.38 -32.60 25.03
N THR A 90 20.88 -31.59 24.32
CA THR A 90 20.12 -30.86 23.30
C THR A 90 20.25 -31.59 21.96
N TYR A 91 19.12 -32.02 21.40
CA TYR A 91 19.02 -32.64 20.09
C TYR A 91 18.41 -31.66 19.10
N VAL A 92 19.07 -31.43 17.96
CA VAL A 92 18.53 -30.67 16.84
C VAL A 92 17.78 -31.64 15.94
N ILE A 93 16.45 -31.55 15.89
CA ILE A 93 15.64 -32.32 14.95
C ILE A 93 15.12 -31.41 13.82
N PRO A 94 15.12 -31.88 12.56
CA PRO A 94 14.48 -31.15 11.47
C PRO A 94 12.96 -31.25 11.61
N MET A 95 12.31 -30.15 11.99
CA MET A 95 10.86 -30.03 11.89
C MET A 95 10.48 -29.49 10.51
N ILE A 96 9.60 -30.21 9.80
CA ILE A 96 9.00 -29.72 8.57
C ILE A 96 7.80 -28.86 8.95
N ARG A 97 7.90 -27.54 8.81
CA ARG A 97 6.73 -26.66 8.85
C ARG A 97 6.24 -26.44 7.42
N GLU A 98 5.02 -26.90 7.13
CA GLU A 98 4.34 -26.51 5.90
C GLU A 98 3.85 -25.07 6.04
N THR A 99 4.44 -24.17 5.26
CA THR A 99 3.99 -22.78 5.20
C THR A 99 2.62 -22.75 4.52
N ARG A 100 1.65 -22.01 5.05
CA ARG A 100 0.40 -21.77 4.31
C ARG A 100 0.74 -21.08 3.00
N GLY A 101 0.21 -21.56 1.87
CA GLY A 101 0.43 -20.95 0.56
C GLY A 101 0.08 -19.46 0.56
N THR A 102 0.76 -18.66 -0.26
CA THR A 102 0.57 -17.20 -0.30
C THR A 102 -0.46 -16.84 -1.35
N ILE A 103 -1.48 -16.06 -0.97
CA ILE A 103 -2.43 -15.47 -1.93
C ILE A 103 -1.92 -14.08 -2.29
N ILE A 104 -1.62 -13.85 -3.56
CA ILE A 104 -1.37 -12.51 -4.08
C ILE A 104 -2.73 -11.89 -4.38
N ALA A 105 -2.99 -10.72 -3.79
CA ALA A 105 -4.23 -9.98 -3.98
C ALA A 105 -3.94 -8.53 -4.38
N VAL A 106 -4.84 -7.95 -5.15
CA VAL A 106 -4.82 -6.55 -5.54
C VAL A 106 -5.85 -5.80 -4.71
N ASN A 107 -5.41 -4.73 -4.04
CA ASN A 107 -6.28 -3.90 -3.21
C ASN A 107 -7.15 -2.97 -4.06
N VAL A 108 -8.46 -2.91 -3.82
CA VAL A 108 -9.35 -2.06 -4.61
C VAL A 108 -9.07 -0.58 -4.35
N GLY A 109 -8.96 -0.20 -3.08
CA GLY A 109 -8.77 1.18 -2.67
C GLY A 109 -7.40 1.77 -3.00
N GLY A 110 -6.36 0.96 -2.83
CA GLY A 110 -4.96 1.33 -2.94
C GLY A 110 -4.29 0.96 -4.26
N ALA A 111 -4.90 0.14 -5.11
CA ALA A 111 -4.34 -0.19 -6.43
C ALA A 111 -5.35 0.00 -7.57
N VAL A 112 -6.56 -0.57 -7.48
CA VAL A 112 -7.52 -0.51 -8.61
C VAL A 112 -8.00 0.91 -8.88
N ILE A 113 -8.54 1.59 -7.85
CA ILE A 113 -9.05 2.97 -8.00
C ILE A 113 -7.95 3.94 -8.47
N PRO A 114 -6.74 3.94 -7.86
CA PRO A 114 -5.62 4.76 -8.34
C PRO A 114 -5.21 4.48 -9.79
N VAL A 115 -5.16 3.22 -10.20
CA VAL A 115 -4.82 2.85 -11.59
C VAL A 115 -5.89 3.33 -12.56
N VAL A 116 -7.18 3.20 -12.22
CA VAL A 116 -8.27 3.72 -13.06
C VAL A 116 -8.18 5.24 -13.22
N LEU A 117 -7.91 5.98 -12.13
CA LEU A 117 -7.72 7.43 -12.21
C LEU A 117 -6.46 7.78 -13.03
N SER A 118 -5.38 7.01 -12.90
CA SER A 118 -4.17 7.19 -13.71
C SER A 118 -4.44 6.99 -15.20
N LEU A 119 -5.17 5.94 -15.58
CA LEU A 119 -5.57 5.70 -16.97
C LEU A 119 -6.47 6.82 -17.50
N TYR A 120 -7.42 7.29 -16.70
CA TYR A 120 -8.27 8.43 -17.06
C TYR A 120 -7.42 9.68 -17.35
N LEU A 121 -6.47 10.01 -16.47
CA LEU A 121 -5.60 11.18 -16.64
C LEU A 121 -4.65 11.02 -17.83
N LEU A 122 -4.11 9.82 -18.04
CA LEU A 122 -3.24 9.47 -19.16
C LEU A 122 -3.91 9.77 -20.50
N VAL A 123 -5.15 9.30 -20.67
CA VAL A 123 -5.95 9.50 -21.88
C VAL A 123 -6.40 10.95 -22.01
N LYS A 124 -6.94 11.53 -20.93
CA LYS A 124 -7.44 12.91 -20.91
C LYS A 124 -6.37 13.93 -21.32
N HIS A 125 -5.16 13.77 -20.78
CA HIS A 125 -4.05 14.70 -21.01
C HIS A 125 -3.13 14.25 -22.16
N ARG A 126 -3.39 13.10 -22.79
CA ARG A 126 -2.56 12.51 -23.86
C ARG A 126 -1.08 12.42 -23.50
N LEU A 127 -0.79 11.99 -22.28
CA LEU A 127 0.57 11.99 -21.70
C LEU A 127 1.35 10.69 -21.98
N TYR A 128 0.94 9.87 -22.95
CA TYR A 128 1.45 8.49 -23.15
C TYR A 128 2.97 8.34 -23.05
N ALA A 129 3.74 9.11 -23.83
CA ALA A 129 5.20 9.01 -23.83
C ALA A 129 5.83 9.54 -22.53
N LEU A 130 5.36 10.69 -22.04
CA LEU A 130 5.88 11.30 -20.81
C LEU A 130 5.58 10.43 -19.59
N ALA A 131 4.37 9.85 -19.52
CA ALA A 131 3.98 8.92 -18.48
C ALA A 131 4.82 7.65 -18.54
N ALA A 132 5.03 7.06 -19.72
CA ALA A 132 5.88 5.88 -19.86
C ALA A 132 7.31 6.15 -19.34
N ILE A 133 7.90 7.30 -19.69
CA ILE A 133 9.23 7.71 -19.19
C ILE A 133 9.20 7.90 -17.68
N ALA A 134 8.25 8.70 -17.17
CA ALA A 134 8.15 9.02 -15.75
C ALA A 134 7.93 7.76 -14.90
N THR A 135 6.95 6.93 -15.25
CA THR A 135 6.64 5.66 -14.57
C THR A 135 7.83 4.72 -14.62
N THR A 136 8.56 4.62 -15.74
CA THR A 136 9.77 3.78 -15.81
C THR A 136 10.85 4.27 -14.85
N CYS A 137 11.13 5.56 -14.82
CA CYS A 137 12.12 6.13 -13.91
C CYS A 137 11.73 5.93 -12.43
N VAL A 138 10.47 6.20 -12.08
CA VAL A 138 9.95 6.00 -10.72
C VAL A 138 10.00 4.52 -10.33
N ALA A 139 9.60 3.63 -11.25
CA ALA A 139 9.62 2.19 -11.03
C ALA A 139 11.04 1.66 -10.79
N VAL A 140 12.05 2.13 -11.54
CA VAL A 140 13.46 1.76 -11.30
C VAL A 140 13.93 2.18 -9.92
N VAL A 141 13.59 3.40 -9.49
CA VAL A 141 13.97 3.87 -8.15
C VAL A 141 13.22 3.10 -7.06
N ALA A 142 11.93 2.83 -7.25
CA ALA A 142 11.13 2.05 -6.31
C ALA A 142 11.66 0.62 -6.19
N ASP A 143 11.98 -0.04 -7.30
CA ASP A 143 12.56 -1.39 -7.33
C ASP A 143 13.91 -1.43 -6.61
N TRP A 144 14.79 -0.46 -6.88
CA TRP A 144 16.09 -0.37 -6.20
C TRP A 144 15.99 -0.17 -4.68
N LEU A 145 14.92 0.49 -4.21
CA LEU A 145 14.67 0.74 -2.78
C LEU A 145 13.82 -0.34 -2.12
N ALA A 146 13.16 -1.20 -2.90
CA ALA A 146 12.27 -2.23 -2.40
C ALA A 146 13.07 -3.38 -1.79
N HIS A 147 12.77 -3.75 -0.55
CA HIS A 147 13.44 -4.86 0.13
C HIS A 147 12.40 -5.85 0.69
N PRO A 148 12.55 -7.16 0.44
CA PRO A 148 11.68 -8.15 1.05
C PRO A 148 12.01 -8.30 2.54
N VAL A 149 11.01 -8.06 3.39
CA VAL A 149 11.10 -8.18 4.84
C VAL A 149 10.23 -9.37 5.28
N PRO A 150 10.82 -10.42 5.87
CA PRO A 150 10.08 -11.60 6.32
C PRO A 150 8.91 -11.24 7.26
N GLY A 151 7.72 -11.77 6.97
CA GLY A 151 6.50 -11.49 7.74
C GLY A 151 5.86 -10.11 7.50
N PHE A 152 6.53 -9.20 6.79
CA PHE A 152 6.02 -7.85 6.45
C PHE A 152 5.72 -7.71 4.95
N GLY A 153 6.43 -8.43 4.09
CA GLY A 153 6.30 -8.35 2.63
C GLY A 153 7.37 -7.43 2.02
N ILE A 154 7.04 -6.73 0.94
CA ILE A 154 7.98 -5.80 0.29
C ILE A 154 7.89 -4.45 0.99
N ALA A 155 8.98 -4.02 1.63
CA ALA A 155 9.08 -2.73 2.28
C ALA A 155 9.67 -1.68 1.31
N LEU A 156 9.10 -0.48 1.32
CA LEU A 156 9.54 0.66 0.51
C LEU A 156 9.47 1.95 1.36
N PRO A 157 10.47 2.85 1.31
CA PRO A 157 10.43 4.10 2.06
C PRO A 157 9.39 5.06 1.45
N ILE A 158 8.27 5.24 2.14
CA ILE A 158 7.05 5.86 1.59
C ILE A 158 7.23 7.23 0.92
N PHE A 159 8.16 8.06 1.43
CA PHE A 159 8.37 9.43 0.92
C PHE A 159 9.30 9.50 -0.29
N VAL A 160 10.16 8.50 -0.52
CA VAL A 160 11.18 8.57 -1.58
C VAL A 160 10.54 8.46 -2.96
N PRO A 161 9.71 7.44 -3.27
CA PRO A 161 9.00 7.38 -4.55
C PRO A 161 8.14 8.62 -4.79
N ALA A 162 7.37 9.09 -3.80
CA ALA A 162 6.52 10.27 -3.94
C ALA A 162 7.32 11.53 -4.30
N SER A 163 8.49 11.73 -3.67
CA SER A 163 9.36 12.88 -3.96
C SER A 163 10.01 12.76 -5.34
N VAL A 164 10.47 11.56 -5.70
CA VAL A 164 11.08 11.26 -7.00
C VAL A 164 10.07 11.47 -8.12
N THR A 165 8.84 10.98 -7.97
CA THR A 165 7.71 11.23 -8.86
C THR A 165 7.49 12.73 -9.07
N ALA A 166 7.40 13.51 -8.00
CA ALA A 166 7.18 14.96 -8.09
C ALA A 166 8.31 15.67 -8.85
N ILE A 167 9.57 15.32 -8.56
CA ILE A 167 10.76 15.89 -9.22
C ILE A 167 10.77 15.55 -10.71
N ILE A 168 10.58 14.28 -11.06
CA ILE A 168 10.58 13.80 -12.45
C ILE A 168 9.44 14.45 -13.23
N ALA A 169 8.24 14.50 -12.67
CA ALA A 169 7.09 15.10 -13.34
C ALA A 169 7.31 16.60 -13.62
N LEU A 170 7.85 17.35 -12.64
CA LEU A 170 8.20 18.76 -12.80
C LEU A 170 9.32 18.98 -13.83
N ALA A 171 10.31 18.10 -13.86
CA ALA A 171 11.42 18.15 -14.82
C ALA A 171 10.95 17.87 -16.25
N LEU A 172 10.04 16.92 -16.44
CA LEU A 172 9.50 16.54 -17.76
C LEU A 172 8.45 17.53 -18.27
N THR A 173 7.60 18.08 -17.40
CA THR A 173 6.60 19.08 -17.81
C THR A 173 6.09 19.93 -16.65
N ARG A 174 6.30 21.25 -16.71
CA ARG A 174 5.76 22.17 -15.69
C ARG A 174 4.24 22.32 -15.77
N ARG A 175 3.68 22.37 -16.98
CA ARG A 175 2.25 22.66 -17.18
C ARG A 175 1.35 21.49 -16.78
N ARG A 176 1.85 20.25 -16.89
CA ARG A 176 1.11 19.02 -16.61
C ARG A 176 1.80 18.17 -15.53
N ALA A 177 2.57 18.80 -14.66
CA ALA A 177 3.32 18.12 -13.60
C ALA A 177 2.38 17.33 -12.68
N ALA A 178 1.29 17.94 -12.22
CA ALA A 178 0.34 17.30 -11.31
C ALA A 178 -0.30 16.01 -11.89
N PRO A 179 -0.92 16.02 -13.09
CA PRO A 179 -1.46 14.79 -13.65
C PRO A 179 -0.36 13.79 -14.02
N LEU A 180 0.82 14.23 -14.47
CA LEU A 180 1.92 13.31 -14.74
C LEU A 180 2.42 12.62 -13.46
N ALA A 181 2.59 13.38 -12.38
CA ALA A 181 2.99 12.87 -11.07
C ALA A 181 1.96 11.88 -10.50
N TYR A 182 0.67 12.10 -10.73
CA TYR A 182 -0.33 11.13 -10.28
C TYR A 182 -0.25 9.80 -11.05
N ILE A 183 0.11 9.83 -12.34
CA ILE A 183 0.20 8.64 -13.20
C ILE A 183 1.44 7.79 -12.90
N SER A 184 2.55 8.41 -12.49
CA SER A 184 3.90 7.81 -12.43
C SER A 184 4.38 7.46 -11.03
#